data_AF-A0A4Q3SLQ2-F1
#
_entry.id   AF-A0A4Q3SLQ2-F1
#
_cell.length_a   1.000
_cell.length_b   1.000
_cell.length_c   1.000
_cell.angle_alpha   90.00
_cell.angle_beta   90.00
_cell.angle_gamma   90.00
#
_symmetry.space_group_name_H-M   'P 1'
#
loop_
_entity.id
_entity.type
_entity.pdbx_description
1 polymer ?
#
loop_
_entity_poly.entity_id
_entity_poly.type
_entity_poly.pdbx_seq_one_letter_code
_entity_poly.pdbx_strand_id
1 'polypeptide(L)'
;HHHGDHDHHGHDHHDHEDHAAAAGIRGISLTLNKPIHGQRVTAWLNKVLEEQGPDILRAKGILDVAGENRRLVFQAVHMILEGDFQGEWKEGDNRYSRLVFIGRNLDEAKLREGFEACAA
;
A
#
# COMPACT_ATOMS: atom_id res chain seq x y z
N HIS A 1 -51.87 -4.25 -31.49
CA HIS A 1 -51.23 -2.93 -31.29
C HIS A 1 -50.23 -3.13 -30.15
N HIS A 2 -48.96 -3.47 -30.37
CA HIS A 2 -47.83 -2.79 -31.01
C HIS A 2 -47.32 -1.55 -30.26
N HIS A 3 -46.02 -1.59 -29.96
CA HIS A 3 -45.07 -0.55 -29.53
C HIS A 3 -45.00 -0.24 -28.01
N GLY A 4 -43.83 -0.10 -27.39
CA GLY A 4 -42.48 -0.04 -27.94
C GLY A 4 -41.41 -0.02 -26.86
N ASP A 5 -40.24 -0.45 -27.29
CA ASP A 5 -38.91 -0.39 -26.70
C ASP A 5 -38.56 0.96 -26.07
N HIS A 6 -37.88 0.95 -24.92
CA HIS A 6 -37.12 2.10 -24.40
C HIS A 6 -35.84 1.61 -23.72
N ASP A 7 -34.83 1.33 -24.53
CA ASP A 7 -33.43 1.57 -24.21
C ASP A 7 -33.21 3.01 -23.71
N HIS A 8 -32.72 3.20 -22.49
CA HIS A 8 -32.05 4.45 -22.10
C HIS A 8 -30.92 4.24 -21.07
N HIS A 9 -29.71 4.37 -21.63
CA HIS A 9 -28.50 5.00 -21.10
C HIS A 9 -27.86 4.50 -19.81
N GLY A 10 -26.73 3.83 -20.00
CA GLY A 10 -25.64 3.84 -19.03
C GLY A 10 -25.19 5.27 -18.73
N HIS A 11 -25.15 5.57 -17.44
CA HIS A 11 -24.26 6.58 -16.90
C HIS A 11 -23.25 5.86 -16.01
N ASP A 12 -22.20 5.41 -16.68
CA ASP A 12 -20.89 5.18 -16.12
C ASP A 12 -20.33 6.56 -15.75
N HIS A 13 -20.59 7.00 -14.51
CA HIS A 13 -19.88 8.12 -13.91
C HIS A 13 -19.27 7.62 -12.60
N HIS A 14 -18.11 7.00 -12.76
CA HIS A 14 -17.11 6.84 -11.70
C HIS A 14 -16.51 8.21 -11.35
N ASP A 15 -17.33 9.14 -10.86
CA ASP A 15 -16.85 10.31 -10.14
C ASP A 15 -16.90 10.00 -8.64
N HIS A 16 -16.06 9.05 -8.22
CA HIS A 16 -15.60 8.98 -6.84
C HIS A 16 -14.65 10.17 -6.62
N GLU A 17 -15.20 11.38 -6.62
CA GLU A 17 -14.46 12.56 -6.17
C GLU A 17 -14.23 12.42 -4.66
N ASP A 18 -13.04 11.93 -4.37
CA ASP A 18 -12.44 11.72 -3.05
C ASP A 18 -12.71 12.91 -2.12
N HIS A 19 -13.66 12.76 -1.19
CA HIS A 19 -13.75 13.61 0.01
C HIS A 19 -12.41 13.67 0.79
N ALA A 20 -11.48 12.73 0.54
CA ALA A 20 -10.12 12.73 1.06
C ALA A 20 -9.26 13.89 0.53
N ALA A 21 -9.42 14.29 -0.74
CA ALA A 21 -8.63 15.35 -1.35
C ALA A 21 -8.93 16.72 -0.72
N ALA A 22 -10.20 16.99 -0.40
CA ALA A 22 -10.62 18.22 0.30
C ALA A 22 -10.04 18.32 1.73
N ALA A 23 -9.72 17.18 2.36
CA ALA A 23 -9.08 17.11 3.68
C ALA A 23 -7.54 17.07 3.62
N GLY A 24 -6.93 17.17 2.43
CA GLY A 24 -5.49 17.05 2.24
C GLY A 24 -4.93 15.64 2.45
N ILE A 25 -5.80 14.62 2.41
CA ILE A 25 -5.42 13.22 2.56
C ILE A 25 -5.08 12.65 1.18
N ARG A 26 -3.92 12.01 1.06
CA ARG A 26 -3.43 11.37 -0.16
C ARG A 26 -2.99 9.93 0.09
N GLY A 27 -3.13 9.10 -0.94
CA GLY A 27 -2.59 7.75 -0.98
C GLY A 27 -1.29 7.71 -1.78
N ILE A 28 -0.26 7.05 -1.25
CA ILE A 28 1.00 6.76 -1.96
C ILE A 28 1.15 5.26 -2.04
N SER A 29 1.39 4.74 -3.25
CA SER A 29 1.72 3.32 -3.45
C SER A 29 3.16 3.17 -3.95
N LEU A 30 3.94 2.36 -3.24
CA LEU A 30 5.31 2.03 -3.59
C LEU A 30 5.40 0.55 -3.93
N THR A 31 6.15 0.20 -4.97
CA THR A 31 6.33 -1.18 -5.41
C THR A 31 7.80 -1.43 -5.71
N LEU A 32 8.29 -2.60 -5.32
CA LEU A 32 9.65 -3.06 -5.56
C LEU A 32 9.62 -4.54 -5.97
N ASN A 33 10.22 -4.84 -7.13
CA ASN A 33 10.31 -6.21 -7.67
C ASN A 33 11.63 -6.89 -7.25
N LYS A 34 12.05 -6.66 -6.00
CA LYS A 34 13.27 -7.23 -5.41
C LYS A 34 12.94 -7.74 -4.00
N PRO A 35 13.58 -8.83 -3.56
CA PRO A 35 13.47 -9.26 -2.18
C PRO A 35 14.02 -8.17 -1.25
N ILE A 36 13.45 -8.09 -0.05
CA ILE A 36 13.85 -7.11 0.96
C ILE A 36 14.31 -7.79 2.24
N HIS A 37 15.14 -7.08 3.00
CA HIS A 37 15.51 -7.51 4.34
C HIS A 37 14.38 -7.21 5.33
N GLY A 38 13.72 -8.26 5.83
CA GLY A 38 12.58 -8.15 6.77
C GLY A 38 12.88 -7.34 8.04
N GLN A 39 14.10 -7.43 8.58
CA GLN A 39 14.50 -6.62 9.73
C GLN A 39 14.68 -5.14 9.37
N ARG A 40 15.24 -4.83 8.20
CA ARG A 40 15.48 -3.44 7.76
C ARG A 40 14.17 -2.71 7.48
N VAL A 41 13.25 -3.37 6.77
CA VAL A 41 11.94 -2.76 6.47
C VAL A 41 11.11 -2.55 7.73
N THR A 42 11.14 -3.47 8.70
CA THR A 42 10.45 -3.29 9.98
C THR A 42 11.06 -2.14 10.79
N ALA A 43 12.39 -2.04 10.87
CA ALA A 43 13.04 -0.92 11.55
C ALA A 43 12.75 0.42 10.87
N TRP A 44 12.77 0.46 9.53
CA TRP A 44 12.43 1.64 8.76
C TRP A 44 10.96 2.04 8.94
N LEU A 45 10.02 1.10 8.91
CA LEU A 45 8.59 1.38 9.15
C LEU A 45 8.36 1.96 10.54
N ASN A 46 8.98 1.40 11.59
CA ASN A 46 8.88 1.97 12.93
C ASN A 46 9.37 3.42 12.97
N LYS A 47 10.52 3.70 12.36
CA LYS A 47 11.06 5.07 12.26
C LYS A 47 10.12 6.01 11.50
N VAL A 48 9.52 5.55 10.40
CA VAL A 48 8.54 6.33 9.63
C VAL A 48 7.30 6.66 10.47
N LEU A 49 6.79 5.69 11.24
CA LEU A 49 5.65 5.91 12.14
C LEU A 49 6.03 6.81 13.32
N GLU A 50 7.26 6.73 13.85
CA GLU A 50 7.74 7.65 14.88
C GLU A 50 7.86 9.10 14.37
N GLU A 51 8.39 9.29 13.16
CA GLU A 51 8.60 10.61 12.56
C GLU A 51 7.31 11.23 11.99
N GLN A 52 6.43 10.43 11.38
CA GLN A 52 5.27 10.89 10.60
C GLN A 52 3.94 10.24 11.01
N GLY A 53 3.90 9.50 12.13
CA GLY A 53 2.69 8.80 12.58
C GLY A 53 1.43 9.65 12.74
N PRO A 54 1.49 10.92 13.19
CA PRO A 54 0.32 11.80 13.22
C PRO A 54 -0.27 12.12 11.84
N ASP A 55 0.58 12.08 10.81
CA ASP A 55 0.21 12.35 9.42
C ASP A 55 -0.20 11.06 8.68
N ILE A 56 0.32 9.89 9.09
CA ILE A 56 -0.01 8.57 8.54
C ILE A 56 -1.27 8.01 9.23
N LEU A 57 -2.39 8.04 8.52
CA LEU A 57 -3.64 7.47 9.00
C LEU A 57 -3.63 5.94 8.93
N ARG A 58 -3.05 5.40 7.86
CA ARG A 58 -2.96 3.96 7.62
C ARG A 58 -1.79 3.66 6.70
N ALA A 59 -1.06 2.60 7.00
CA ALA A 59 -0.15 1.95 6.05
C ALA A 59 -0.48 0.46 5.95
N LYS A 60 -0.27 -0.12 4.78
CA LYS A 60 -0.38 -1.56 4.55
C LYS A 60 0.71 -2.00 3.60
N GLY A 61 1.14 -3.24 3.70
CA GLY A 61 2.00 -3.79 2.68
C GLY A 61 2.06 -5.30 2.66
N ILE A 62 2.48 -5.79 1.50
CA ILE A 62 2.87 -7.17 1.25
C ILE A 62 4.32 -7.14 0.80
N LEU A 63 5.14 -8.02 1.36
CA LEU A 63 6.59 -7.94 1.19
C LEU A 63 7.14 -9.30 0.79
N ASP A 64 8.03 -9.31 -0.19
CA ASP A 64 8.89 -10.44 -0.54
C ASP A 64 10.15 -10.39 0.32
N VAL A 65 10.20 -11.21 1.37
CA VAL A 65 11.31 -11.21 2.32
C VAL A 65 12.39 -12.19 1.87
N ALA A 66 13.63 -11.72 1.82
CA ALA A 66 14.78 -12.55 1.45
C ALA A 66 14.89 -13.78 2.39
N GLY A 67 14.93 -14.98 1.79
CA GLY A 67 15.03 -16.25 2.53
C GLY A 67 13.70 -16.79 3.06
N GLU A 68 12.58 -16.15 2.75
CA GLU A 68 11.23 -16.60 3.14
C GLU A 68 10.39 -16.95 1.91
N ASN A 69 9.58 -18.00 2.02
CA ASN A 69 8.66 -18.43 0.95
C ASN A 69 7.24 -17.89 1.16
N ARG A 70 6.93 -17.38 2.34
CA ARG A 70 5.67 -16.69 2.63
C ARG A 70 5.77 -15.19 2.37
N ARG A 71 4.63 -14.56 2.13
CA ARG A 71 4.54 -13.11 1.99
C ARG A 71 4.44 -12.51 3.38
N LEU A 72 5.25 -11.52 3.71
CA LEU A 72 5.04 -10.77 4.94
C LEU A 72 3.94 -9.75 4.68
N VAL A 73 2.81 -9.89 5.36
CA VAL A 73 1.68 -8.96 5.27
C VAL A 73 1.66 -8.15 6.55
N PHE A 74 1.63 -6.83 6.42
CA PHE A 74 1.57 -5.93 7.56
C PHE A 74 0.54 -4.82 7.37
N GLN A 75 0.12 -4.26 8.50
CA GLN A 75 -0.66 -3.04 8.56
C GLN A 75 -0.12 -2.15 9.68
N ALA A 76 -0.23 -0.84 9.48
CA ALA A 76 -0.01 0.14 10.53
C ALA A 76 -1.20 1.10 10.60
N VAL A 77 -1.67 1.35 11.81
CA VAL A 77 -2.70 2.35 12.09
C VAL A 77 -2.18 3.21 13.23
N HIS A 78 -2.03 4.50 12.96
CA HIS A 78 -1.36 5.44 13.86
C HIS A 78 0.07 4.93 14.18
N MET A 79 0.38 4.65 15.44
CA MET A 79 1.72 4.22 15.89
C MET A 79 1.86 2.71 16.03
N ILE A 80 0.82 1.94 15.73
CA ILE A 80 0.78 0.49 15.95
C ILE A 80 1.10 -0.19 14.63
N LEU A 81 2.19 -0.96 14.60
CA LEU A 81 2.59 -1.81 13.49
C LEU A 81 2.33 -3.28 13.83
N GLU A 82 1.56 -3.96 12.99
CA GLU A 82 1.28 -5.39 13.09
C GLU A 82 1.64 -6.08 11.79
N GLY A 83 2.28 -7.24 11.86
CA GLY A 83 2.62 -8.02 10.68
C GLY A 83 2.73 -9.51 10.96
N ASP A 84 2.36 -10.31 9.98
CA ASP A 84 2.43 -11.77 10.02
C ASP A 84 2.78 -12.33 8.64
N PHE A 85 3.43 -13.48 8.59
CA PHE A 85 3.68 -14.17 7.34
C PHE A 85 2.40 -14.83 6.87
N GLN A 86 1.89 -14.50 5.68
CA GLN A 86 0.63 -15.04 5.18
C GLN A 86 0.75 -15.47 3.74
N GLY A 87 0.23 -16.66 3.45
CA GLY A 87 0.22 -17.24 2.11
C GLY A 87 1.63 -17.52 1.59
N GLU A 88 1.81 -18.66 0.95
CA GLU A 88 3.06 -18.94 0.25
C GLU A 88 3.09 -18.22 -1.11
N TRP A 89 4.27 -17.81 -1.53
CA TRP A 89 4.54 -17.51 -2.92
C TRP A 89 4.49 -18.81 -3.71
N LYS A 90 3.70 -18.88 -4.78
CA LYS A 90 3.68 -20.07 -5.63
C LYS A 90 4.97 -20.14 -6.43
N GLU A 91 5.38 -21.35 -6.79
CA GLU A 91 6.48 -21.52 -7.74
C GLU A 91 6.11 -20.85 -9.07
N GLY A 92 7.00 -19.99 -9.56
CA GLY A 92 6.77 -19.20 -10.79
C GLY A 92 5.98 -17.90 -10.60
N ASP A 93 5.50 -17.57 -9.40
CA ASP A 93 4.90 -16.25 -9.14
C ASP A 93 5.98 -15.16 -9.24
N ASN A 94 5.64 -14.05 -9.91
CA ASN A 94 6.42 -12.82 -9.81
C ASN A 94 6.30 -12.28 -8.39
N ARG A 95 7.32 -12.51 -7.57
CA ARG A 95 7.39 -11.96 -6.21
C ARG A 95 7.64 -10.45 -6.28
N TYR A 96 6.94 -9.72 -5.44
CA TYR A 96 7.09 -8.28 -5.33
C TYR A 96 6.73 -7.83 -3.93
N SER A 97 7.28 -6.68 -3.56
CA SER A 97 6.94 -5.95 -2.36
C SER A 97 6.12 -4.72 -2.74
N ARG A 98 5.00 -4.48 -2.07
CA ARG A 98 4.15 -3.32 -2.28
C ARG A 98 3.71 -2.72 -0.94
N LEU A 99 3.88 -1.41 -0.81
CA LEU A 99 3.36 -0.63 0.31
C LEU A 99 2.33 0.39 -0.18
N VAL A 100 1.37 0.67 0.67
CA VAL A 100 0.38 1.72 0.50
C VAL A 100 0.34 2.54 1.78
N PHE A 101 0.59 3.84 1.68
CA PHE A 101 0.46 4.81 2.76
C PHE A 101 -0.72 5.72 2.46
N ILE A 102 -1.54 6.00 3.47
CA ILE A 102 -2.68 6.92 3.39
C ILE A 102 -2.52 7.91 4.52
N GLY A 103 -2.45 9.20 4.19
CA GLY A 103 -2.12 10.22 5.16
C GLY A 103 -2.08 11.63 4.58
N ARG A 104 -1.67 12.58 5.39
CA ARG A 104 -1.51 13.99 5.02
C ARG A 104 -0.02 14.31 4.90
N ASN A 105 0.35 15.33 4.12
CA ASN A 105 1.74 15.81 4.01
C ASN A 105 2.80 14.73 3.72
N LEU A 106 2.41 13.62 3.10
CA LEU A 106 3.31 12.49 2.87
C LEU A 106 4.35 12.84 1.80
N ASP A 107 5.62 12.60 2.12
CA ASP A 107 6.75 12.74 1.20
C ASP A 107 7.00 11.42 0.45
N GLU A 108 6.46 11.33 -0.75
CA GLU A 108 6.62 10.14 -1.61
C GLU A 108 8.09 9.83 -1.90
N ALA A 109 8.92 10.84 -2.14
CA ALA A 109 10.32 10.65 -2.50
C ALA A 109 11.09 10.04 -1.33
N LYS A 110 10.91 10.58 -0.12
CA LYS A 110 11.52 10.05 1.10
C LYS A 110 11.03 8.63 1.42
N LEU A 111 9.74 8.36 1.28
CA LEU A 111 9.18 7.03 1.51
C LEU A 111 9.71 6.01 0.49
N ARG A 112 9.82 6.41 -0.78
CA ARG A 112 10.38 5.57 -1.85
C ARG A 112 11.85 5.24 -1.60
N GLU A 113 12.67 6.26 -1.31
CA GLU A 113 14.10 6.08 -1.03
C GLU A 113 14.32 5.14 0.17
N GLY A 114 13.57 5.35 1.27
CA GLY A 114 13.68 4.50 2.45
C GLY A 114 13.24 3.05 2.20
N PHE A 115 12.21 2.85 1.37
CA PHE A 115 11.77 1.52 0.97
C PHE A 115 12.78 0.82 0.06
N GLU A 116 13.33 1.52 -0.93
CA GLU A 116 14.36 0.99 -1.83
C GLU A 116 15.66 0.65 -1.10
N ALA A 117 16.02 1.40 -0.06
CA ALA A 117 17.17 1.12 0.81
C ALA A 117 17.02 -0.18 1.63
N CYS A 118 15.81 -0.76 1.69
CA CYS A 118 15.54 -2.04 2.34
C CYS A 118 15.71 -3.25 1.41
N ALA A 119 15.98 -3.03 0.11
CA ALA A 119 16.28 -4.10 -0.83
C ALA A 119 17.48 -4.94 -0.38
N ALA A 120 17.41 -6.25 -0.62
CA ALA A 120 18.48 -7.22 -0.35
C ALA A 120 19.44 -7.39 -1.53
#